data_AF-A0A538GQV8-F1
#
_entry.id   AF-A0A538GQV8-F1
#
_cell.length_a   1.000
_cell.length_b   1.000
_cell.length_c   1.000
_cell.angle_alpha   90.00
_cell.angle_beta   90.00
_cell.angle_gamma   90.00
#
_symmetry.space_group_name_H-M   'P 1'
#
loop_
_entity.id
_entity.type
_entity.pdbx_description
1 polymer ?
#
loop_
_entity_poly.entity_id
_entity_poly.type
_entity_poly.pdbx_seq_one_letter_code
_entity_poly.pdbx_strand_id
1 'polypeptide(L)'
;MTRYIYGFDEPSEGGRDLLGGKGIGLAEMTQLGVPVPAGFTITTDACRAYMASGGEVEGLDEEIGDYLARLEEQTGRRFGDPKDPLLVSVRSGAAISMPGMMDTILNVGLNDESVAGLARSTGNEEFARDCYRRLIQMFGETVDDIPHESFSVDDSVEQARGIYEHETGHGFPQDAREQLRRAITAVFDSWNSSRAQVYRRMYAIPDDLGTAVNVVQMVFGNKGDDSATGVCFTRDPSTGEQGVYGEYLVNAQGEDVVAGTRTPQPLAELRERMPDAYGQLLETMGELERHYRDMQDIEFTVEQGHLYLLQTRTAKRTAAAAIKCAVDMTAEGLIERDEAVARIDPTQLDQLLHPRLDPDAQFEVAAQGLNASPGAACGKIVLDADTAEERGKAGEPVILVRWETTPDDIHGLIQAQGVLTAHGGMTSHAAVVARGMGK
;
A
#
# COMPACT_ATOMS: atom_id res chain seq x y z
N MET A 1 24.64 14.09 -17.78
CA MET A 1 23.20 14.15 -17.50
C MET A 1 22.97 13.33 -16.24
N THR A 2 22.18 13.87 -15.31
CA THR A 2 21.71 13.12 -14.14
C THR A 2 20.73 12.06 -14.63
N ARG A 3 20.88 10.82 -14.15
CA ARG A 3 19.96 9.71 -14.46
C ARG A 3 18.82 9.73 -13.43
N TYR A 4 17.58 9.74 -13.88
CA TYR A 4 16.41 9.84 -13.00
C TYR A 4 15.60 8.55 -12.87
N ILE A 5 15.85 7.54 -13.71
CA ILE A 5 15.07 6.31 -13.71
C ILE A 5 15.98 5.08 -13.66
N TYR A 6 15.51 4.08 -12.90
CA TYR A 6 16.13 2.77 -12.75
C TYR A 6 15.07 1.67 -12.92
N GLY A 7 15.32 0.70 -13.79
CA GLY A 7 14.54 -0.53 -13.84
C GLY A 7 14.79 -1.38 -12.59
N PHE A 8 13.82 -2.20 -12.19
CA PHE A 8 13.98 -3.05 -11.00
C PHE A 8 15.11 -4.10 -11.15
N ASP A 9 15.42 -4.47 -12.39
CA ASP A 9 16.51 -5.37 -12.76
C ASP A 9 17.87 -4.67 -12.89
N GLU A 10 17.94 -3.36 -12.68
CA GLU A 10 19.20 -2.61 -12.77
C GLU A 10 19.82 -2.35 -11.40
N PRO A 11 21.16 -2.42 -11.29
CA PRO A 11 21.85 -2.05 -10.07
C PRO A 11 21.76 -0.53 -9.84
N SER A 12 21.55 -0.14 -8.59
CA SER A 12 21.56 1.25 -8.14
C SER A 12 22.43 1.39 -6.89
N GLU A 13 23.41 2.28 -6.95
CA GLU A 13 24.29 2.58 -5.79
C GLU A 13 23.61 3.51 -4.77
N GLY A 14 22.51 4.18 -5.15
CA GLY A 14 21.83 5.17 -4.30
C GLY A 14 20.91 4.58 -3.23
N GLY A 15 20.65 3.27 -3.28
CA GLY A 15 19.89 2.54 -2.27
C GLY A 15 18.52 3.15 -1.96
N ARG A 16 18.12 3.08 -0.69
CA ARG A 16 16.83 3.56 -0.18
C ARG A 16 16.65 5.08 -0.31
N ASP A 17 17.73 5.85 -0.23
CA ASP A 17 17.64 7.32 -0.32
C ASP A 17 17.29 7.78 -1.74
N LEU A 18 17.76 7.05 -2.76
CA LEU A 18 17.50 7.36 -4.17
C LEU A 18 16.20 6.73 -4.68
N LEU A 19 15.94 5.46 -4.37
CA LEU A 19 14.79 4.69 -4.91
C LEU A 19 13.58 4.69 -3.97
N GLY A 20 13.71 5.22 -2.77
CA GLY A 20 12.71 5.07 -1.73
C GLY A 20 12.61 3.65 -1.19
N GLY A 21 11.81 3.46 -0.13
CA GLY A 21 11.63 2.16 0.52
C GLY A 21 10.94 1.12 -0.35
N LYS A 22 9.96 1.51 -1.18
CA LYS A 22 9.27 0.60 -2.09
C LYS A 22 10.12 0.24 -3.31
N GLY A 23 10.75 1.24 -3.94
CA GLY A 23 11.56 1.03 -5.13
C GLY A 23 12.77 0.15 -4.85
N ILE A 24 13.47 0.37 -3.74
CA ILE A 24 14.58 -0.52 -3.36
C ILE A 24 14.11 -1.95 -3.08
N GLY A 25 12.96 -2.12 -2.41
CA GLY A 25 12.40 -3.45 -2.16
C GLY A 25 12.04 -4.19 -3.45
N LEU A 26 11.44 -3.51 -4.43
CA LEU A 26 11.15 -4.08 -5.75
C LEU A 26 12.43 -4.49 -6.49
N ALA A 27 13.47 -3.65 -6.44
CA ALA A 27 14.75 -3.94 -7.07
C ALA A 27 15.47 -5.12 -6.40
N GLU A 28 15.54 -5.14 -5.07
CA GLU A 28 16.16 -6.23 -4.30
C GLU A 28 15.44 -7.56 -4.53
N MET A 29 14.10 -7.57 -4.47
CA MET A 29 13.31 -8.77 -4.79
C MET A 29 13.59 -9.26 -6.21
N THR A 30 13.61 -8.36 -7.20
CA THR A 30 13.91 -8.72 -8.60
C THR A 30 15.30 -9.36 -8.72
N GLN A 31 16.31 -8.79 -8.05
CA GLN A 31 17.68 -9.32 -8.04
C GLN A 31 17.80 -10.67 -7.33
N LEU A 32 16.92 -10.96 -6.37
CA LEU A 32 16.82 -12.27 -5.71
C LEU A 32 16.13 -13.34 -6.57
N GLY A 33 15.57 -12.98 -7.73
CA GLY A 33 14.82 -13.89 -8.59
C GLY A 33 13.38 -14.13 -8.12
N VAL A 34 12.89 -13.30 -7.20
CA VAL A 34 11.48 -13.27 -6.79
C VAL A 34 10.65 -12.82 -7.98
N PRO A 35 9.45 -13.42 -8.22
CA PRO A 35 8.58 -12.99 -9.32
C PRO A 35 7.96 -11.63 -9.02
N VAL A 36 8.69 -10.55 -9.30
CA VAL A 36 8.21 -9.18 -9.19
C VAL A 36 7.63 -8.74 -10.54
N PRO A 37 6.49 -8.02 -10.58
CA PRO A 37 6.02 -7.45 -11.82
C PRO A 37 7.03 -6.44 -12.40
N ALA A 38 7.27 -6.49 -13.71
CA ALA A 38 8.20 -5.60 -14.38
C ALA A 38 7.83 -4.12 -14.19
N GLY A 39 8.84 -3.26 -14.14
CA GLY A 39 8.64 -1.83 -13.91
C GLY A 39 9.94 -1.09 -13.64
N PHE A 40 9.79 0.17 -13.24
CA PHE A 40 10.90 1.08 -12.97
C PHE A 40 10.55 2.08 -11.87
N THR A 41 11.59 2.62 -11.24
CA THR A 41 11.50 3.68 -10.23
C THR A 41 12.06 4.98 -10.80
N ILE A 42 11.26 6.04 -10.74
CA ILE A 42 11.67 7.43 -10.89
C ILE A 42 12.16 7.92 -9.53
N THR A 43 13.39 8.43 -9.47
CA THR A 43 14.13 8.64 -8.23
C THR A 43 13.62 9.82 -7.40
N THR A 44 14.03 9.85 -6.13
CA THR A 44 13.85 11.02 -5.27
C THR A 44 14.57 12.26 -5.82
N ASP A 45 15.70 12.08 -6.52
CA ASP A 45 16.41 13.16 -7.23
C ASP A 45 15.53 13.84 -8.27
N ALA A 46 14.71 13.07 -8.99
CA ALA A 46 13.76 13.61 -9.96
C ALA A 46 12.69 14.47 -9.27
N CYS A 47 12.17 14.01 -8.12
CA CYS A 47 11.24 14.79 -7.31
C CYS A 47 11.88 16.11 -6.83
N ARG A 48 13.14 16.07 -6.36
CA ARG A 48 13.84 17.29 -5.94
C ARG A 48 14.10 18.25 -7.09
N ALA A 49 14.45 17.73 -8.27
CA ALA A 49 14.62 18.53 -9.48
C ALA A 49 13.28 19.19 -9.89
N TYR A 50 12.18 18.44 -9.85
CA TYR A 50 10.82 18.93 -10.13
C TYR A 50 10.43 20.09 -9.19
N MET A 51 10.70 19.93 -7.89
CA MET A 51 10.41 20.97 -6.89
C MET A 51 11.29 22.21 -7.09
N ALA A 52 12.56 22.03 -7.46
CA ALA A 52 13.49 23.13 -7.68
C ALA A 52 13.19 23.93 -8.96
N SER A 53 12.67 23.28 -9.99
CA SER A 53 12.31 23.93 -11.27
C SER A 53 10.91 24.54 -11.27
N GLY A 54 10.04 24.13 -10.34
CA GLY A 54 8.65 24.55 -10.29
C GLY A 54 7.74 23.81 -11.28
N GLY A 55 8.14 22.62 -11.75
CA GLY A 55 7.23 21.72 -12.48
C GLY A 55 7.83 20.89 -13.61
N GLU A 56 9.01 21.24 -14.13
CA GLU A 56 9.60 20.58 -15.31
C GLU A 56 11.00 20.06 -15.03
N VAL A 57 11.29 18.81 -15.41
CA VAL A 57 12.62 18.22 -15.24
C VAL A 57 13.19 17.91 -16.63
N GLU A 58 14.27 18.60 -16.99
CA GLU A 58 14.93 18.42 -18.28
C GLU A 58 15.35 16.95 -18.49
N GLY A 59 14.90 16.36 -19.59
CA GLY A 59 15.22 14.97 -19.98
C GLY A 59 14.39 13.88 -19.31
N LEU A 60 13.57 14.20 -18.29
CA LEU A 60 12.80 13.18 -17.58
C LEU A 60 11.73 12.51 -18.47
N ASP A 61 11.01 13.28 -19.29
CA ASP A 61 9.97 12.73 -20.19
C ASP A 61 10.56 11.80 -21.26
N GLU A 62 11.76 12.10 -21.77
CA GLU A 62 12.49 11.23 -22.70
C GLU A 62 12.88 9.92 -22.00
N GLU A 63 13.43 10.01 -20.79
CA GLU A 63 13.80 8.85 -19.99
C GLU A 63 12.57 7.98 -19.65
N ILE A 64 11.44 8.58 -19.27
CA ILE A 64 10.16 7.86 -19.06
C ILE A 64 9.77 7.11 -20.33
N GLY A 65 9.89 7.74 -21.51
CA GLY A 65 9.59 7.14 -22.80
C GLY A 65 10.44 5.90 -23.10
N ASP A 66 11.74 5.96 -22.82
CA ASP A 66 12.68 4.85 -23.03
C ASP A 66 12.37 3.66 -22.11
N TYR A 67 12.09 3.90 -20.82
CA TYR A 67 11.74 2.84 -19.88
C TYR A 67 10.36 2.24 -20.12
N LEU A 68 9.41 3.05 -20.59
CA LEU A 68 8.10 2.55 -21.01
C LEU A 68 8.24 1.63 -22.22
N ALA A 69 9.04 2.01 -23.23
CA ALA A 69 9.31 1.15 -24.39
C ALA A 69 9.98 -0.18 -24.00
N ARG A 70 10.92 -0.13 -23.05
CA ARG A 70 11.53 -1.34 -22.48
C ARG A 70 10.50 -2.21 -21.75
N LEU A 71 9.58 -1.60 -20.99
CA LEU A 71 8.50 -2.32 -20.33
C LEU A 71 7.54 -2.97 -21.34
N GLU A 72 7.23 -2.28 -22.45
CA GLU A 72 6.45 -2.87 -23.56
C GLU A 72 7.16 -4.10 -24.15
N GLU A 73 8.49 -4.04 -24.35
CA GLU A 73 9.28 -5.16 -24.85
C GLU A 73 9.29 -6.35 -23.87
N GLN A 74 9.48 -6.09 -22.57
CA GLN A 74 9.50 -7.13 -21.53
C GLN A 74 8.15 -7.83 -21.37
N THR A 75 7.05 -7.09 -21.52
CA THR A 75 5.69 -7.61 -21.33
C THR A 75 5.05 -8.16 -22.59
N GLY A 76 5.56 -7.78 -23.77
CA GLY A 76 4.93 -8.06 -25.05
C GLY A 76 3.61 -7.31 -25.29
N ARG A 77 3.28 -6.35 -24.43
CA ARG A 77 2.06 -5.51 -24.52
C ARG A 77 2.44 -4.07 -24.81
N ARG A 78 1.49 -3.27 -25.31
CA ARG A 78 1.71 -1.85 -25.62
C ARG A 78 0.86 -0.94 -24.76
N PHE A 79 1.46 0.16 -24.28
CA PHE A 79 0.81 1.11 -23.40
C PHE A 79 -0.21 1.94 -24.18
N GLY A 80 -1.48 1.85 -23.76
CA GLY A 80 -2.60 2.46 -24.47
C GLY A 80 -3.11 1.68 -25.70
N ASP A 81 -2.69 0.42 -25.89
CA ASP A 81 -3.15 -0.39 -27.02
C ASP A 81 -4.64 -0.79 -26.88
N PRO A 82 -5.47 -0.61 -27.94
CA PRO A 82 -6.89 -0.92 -27.90
C PRO A 82 -7.22 -2.43 -27.92
N LYS A 83 -6.22 -3.29 -28.15
CA LYS A 83 -6.37 -4.75 -28.29
C LYS A 83 -5.83 -5.52 -27.10
N ASP A 84 -4.60 -5.25 -26.70
CA ASP A 84 -3.96 -5.90 -25.54
C ASP A 84 -3.14 -4.86 -24.76
N PRO A 85 -3.81 -4.05 -23.93
CA PRO A 85 -3.16 -2.93 -23.27
C PRO A 85 -2.16 -3.39 -22.21
N LEU A 86 -0.96 -2.79 -22.24
CA LEU A 86 -0.13 -2.67 -21.06
C LEU A 86 -0.79 -1.64 -20.14
N LEU A 87 -1.04 -2.04 -18.90
CA LEU A 87 -1.55 -1.18 -17.84
C LEU A 87 -0.51 -1.12 -16.74
N VAL A 88 -0.40 0.02 -16.07
CA VAL A 88 0.56 0.22 -14.97
C VAL A 88 -0.13 0.74 -13.72
N SER A 89 0.48 0.47 -12.57
CA SER A 89 0.22 1.20 -11.33
C SER A 89 1.30 2.23 -11.10
N VAL A 90 0.91 3.38 -10.58
CA VAL A 90 1.80 4.48 -10.19
C VAL A 90 1.77 4.56 -8.67
N ARG A 91 2.89 4.24 -8.03
CA ARG A 91 2.99 4.08 -6.57
C ARG A 91 4.10 4.95 -6.01
N SER A 92 3.72 5.86 -5.15
CA SER A 92 4.64 6.68 -4.37
C SER A 92 5.47 5.86 -3.37
N GLY A 93 6.73 6.23 -3.17
CA GLY A 93 7.66 5.57 -2.27
C GLY A 93 8.78 6.49 -1.79
N ALA A 94 8.67 7.03 -0.58
CA ALA A 94 9.72 7.83 0.05
C ALA A 94 10.78 6.94 0.71
N ALA A 95 11.95 7.51 1.01
CA ALA A 95 13.02 6.80 1.72
C ALA A 95 12.57 6.31 3.11
N ILE A 96 11.79 7.14 3.82
CA ILE A 96 11.15 6.78 5.08
C ILE A 96 9.68 6.45 4.80
N SER A 97 9.23 5.28 5.26
CA SER A 97 7.86 4.83 5.04
C SER A 97 6.85 5.77 5.71
N MET A 98 5.87 6.24 4.94
CA MET A 98 4.74 7.05 5.41
C MET A 98 3.43 6.31 5.07
N PRO A 99 3.02 5.28 5.85
CA PRO A 99 1.84 4.46 5.54
C PRO A 99 0.56 5.28 5.50
N GLY A 100 -0.31 5.01 4.54
CA GLY A 100 -1.57 5.75 4.33
C GLY A 100 -1.38 7.13 3.69
N MET A 101 -0.23 7.78 3.80
CA MET A 101 -0.08 9.19 3.42
C MET A 101 0.03 9.48 1.92
N MET A 102 0.15 8.44 1.10
CA MET A 102 0.81 8.49 -0.18
C MET A 102 0.06 7.61 -1.18
N ASP A 103 -0.51 8.25 -2.19
CA ASP A 103 -1.53 7.64 -3.05
C ASP A 103 -0.96 6.63 -4.03
N THR A 104 -1.84 5.73 -4.48
CA THR A 104 -1.57 4.70 -5.49
C THR A 104 -2.67 4.77 -6.53
N ILE A 105 -2.29 4.87 -7.80
CA ILE A 105 -3.24 4.86 -8.92
C ILE A 105 -3.04 3.56 -9.67
N LEU A 106 -4.06 2.72 -9.75
CA LEU A 106 -4.04 1.46 -10.50
C LEU A 106 -4.63 1.63 -11.90
N ASN A 107 -4.35 0.67 -12.78
CA ASN A 107 -4.94 0.56 -14.12
C ASN A 107 -4.66 1.75 -15.08
N VAL A 108 -3.64 2.56 -14.80
CA VAL A 108 -3.22 3.67 -15.67
C VAL A 108 -2.91 3.12 -17.07
N GLY A 109 -3.47 3.75 -18.09
CA GLY A 109 -3.46 3.30 -19.48
C GLY A 109 -4.84 2.84 -20.01
N LEU A 110 -5.84 2.69 -19.13
CA LEU A 110 -7.22 2.43 -19.59
C LEU A 110 -7.87 3.68 -20.17
N ASN A 111 -8.59 3.49 -21.28
CA ASN A 111 -9.41 4.48 -21.96
C ASN A 111 -10.58 3.77 -22.66
N ASP A 112 -11.41 4.54 -23.37
CA ASP A 112 -12.62 4.04 -24.04
C ASP A 112 -12.32 2.91 -25.05
N GLU A 113 -11.13 2.87 -25.64
CA GLU A 113 -10.72 1.83 -26.59
C GLU A 113 -10.01 0.64 -25.91
N SER A 114 -9.07 0.92 -25.00
CA SER A 114 -8.26 -0.11 -24.35
C SER A 114 -9.04 -0.94 -23.33
N VAL A 115 -10.13 -0.40 -22.76
CA VAL A 115 -11.05 -1.19 -21.92
C VAL A 115 -11.67 -2.36 -22.70
N ALA A 116 -11.97 -2.17 -23.99
CA ALA A 116 -12.46 -3.24 -24.83
C ALA A 116 -11.37 -4.29 -25.14
N GLY A 117 -10.11 -3.86 -25.21
CA GLY A 117 -8.95 -4.75 -25.28
C GLY A 117 -8.82 -5.63 -24.04
N LEU A 118 -8.86 -5.00 -22.86
CA LEU A 118 -8.82 -5.70 -21.58
C LEU A 118 -9.99 -6.70 -21.44
N ALA A 119 -11.21 -6.32 -21.83
CA ALA A 119 -12.37 -7.20 -21.81
C ALA A 119 -12.16 -8.46 -22.66
N ARG A 120 -11.55 -8.31 -23.85
CA ARG A 120 -11.25 -9.44 -24.74
C ARG A 120 -10.12 -10.32 -24.22
N SER A 121 -9.04 -9.75 -23.71
CA SER A 121 -7.87 -10.53 -23.24
C SER A 121 -8.19 -11.33 -21.97
N THR A 122 -9.14 -10.84 -21.16
CA THR A 122 -9.59 -11.52 -19.94
C THR A 122 -10.85 -12.35 -20.12
N GLY A 123 -11.58 -12.17 -21.23
CA GLY A 123 -12.89 -12.79 -21.43
C GLY A 123 -13.94 -12.31 -20.43
N ASN A 124 -13.71 -11.15 -19.78
CA ASN A 124 -14.54 -10.64 -18.70
C ASN A 124 -14.79 -9.13 -18.87
N GLU A 125 -15.94 -8.79 -19.48
CA GLU A 125 -16.33 -7.40 -19.75
C GLU A 125 -16.65 -6.62 -18.48
N GLU A 126 -17.27 -7.26 -17.49
CA GLU A 126 -17.60 -6.64 -16.20
C GLU A 126 -16.32 -6.24 -15.46
N PHE A 127 -15.33 -7.13 -15.42
CA PHE A 127 -14.00 -6.86 -14.85
C PHE A 127 -13.30 -5.68 -15.52
N ALA A 128 -13.30 -5.63 -16.86
CA ALA A 128 -12.64 -4.54 -17.58
C ALA A 128 -13.32 -3.19 -17.30
N ARG A 129 -14.66 -3.17 -17.25
CA ARG A 129 -15.44 -1.99 -16.91
C ARG A 129 -15.22 -1.56 -15.45
N ASP A 130 -15.11 -2.51 -14.52
CA ASP A 130 -14.78 -2.22 -13.13
C ASP A 130 -13.39 -1.57 -13.01
N CYS A 131 -12.37 -2.13 -13.67
CA CYS A 131 -11.03 -1.55 -13.70
C CYS A 131 -11.01 -0.13 -14.25
N TYR A 132 -11.79 0.14 -15.31
CA TYR A 132 -11.84 1.47 -15.94
C TYR A 132 -12.57 2.48 -15.05
N ARG A 133 -13.69 2.09 -14.43
CA ARG A 133 -14.38 2.92 -13.46
C ARG A 133 -13.48 3.27 -12.28
N ARG A 134 -12.81 2.27 -11.69
CA ARG A 134 -11.88 2.49 -10.57
C ARG A 134 -10.73 3.42 -10.96
N LEU A 135 -10.17 3.28 -12.17
CA LEU A 135 -9.17 4.23 -12.67
C LEU A 135 -9.72 5.66 -12.64
N ILE A 136 -10.91 5.91 -13.18
CA ILE A 136 -11.51 7.25 -13.24
C ILE A 136 -11.68 7.82 -11.83
N GLN A 137 -12.15 7.01 -10.88
CA GLN A 137 -12.33 7.41 -9.48
C GLN A 137 -10.98 7.74 -8.82
N MET A 138 -10.03 6.79 -8.78
CA MET A 138 -8.73 7.00 -8.15
C MET A 138 -7.96 8.16 -8.79
N PHE A 139 -8.04 8.29 -10.12
CA PHE A 139 -7.37 9.39 -10.83
C PHE A 139 -8.05 10.72 -10.52
N GLY A 140 -9.38 10.77 -10.51
CA GLY A 140 -10.12 11.96 -10.10
C GLY A 140 -9.76 12.42 -8.70
N GLU A 141 -9.74 11.50 -7.73
CA GLU A 141 -9.41 11.78 -6.34
C GLU A 141 -7.95 12.20 -6.15
N THR A 142 -7.02 11.50 -6.80
CA THR A 142 -5.57 11.65 -6.53
C THR A 142 -4.91 12.72 -7.39
N VAL A 143 -5.35 12.87 -8.65
CA VAL A 143 -4.68 13.71 -9.65
C VAL A 143 -5.44 15.02 -9.89
N ASP A 144 -6.76 15.01 -9.70
CA ASP A 144 -7.64 16.15 -9.97
C ASP A 144 -8.31 16.70 -8.70
N ASP A 145 -7.95 16.20 -7.52
CA ASP A 145 -8.48 16.60 -6.21
C ASP A 145 -10.02 16.56 -6.13
N ILE A 146 -10.66 15.65 -6.87
CA ILE A 146 -12.11 15.44 -6.79
C ILE A 146 -12.43 14.83 -5.42
N PRO A 147 -13.39 15.39 -4.65
CA PRO A 147 -13.78 14.82 -3.37
C PRO A 147 -14.22 13.36 -3.50
N HIS A 148 -13.72 12.49 -2.62
CA HIS A 148 -14.06 11.06 -2.61
C HIS A 148 -15.58 10.81 -2.56
N GLU A 149 -16.31 11.62 -1.79
CA GLU A 149 -17.77 11.59 -1.66
C GLU A 149 -18.56 11.90 -2.95
N SER A 150 -17.89 12.46 -3.97
CA SER A 150 -18.47 12.67 -5.28
C SER A 150 -18.64 11.35 -6.04
N PHE A 151 -17.83 10.34 -5.72
CA PHE A 151 -17.91 9.01 -6.32
C PHE A 151 -18.64 8.01 -5.41
N SER A 152 -19.23 6.99 -6.02
CA SER A 152 -19.82 5.85 -5.35
C SER A 152 -19.17 4.55 -5.81
N VAL A 153 -19.09 3.57 -4.91
CA VAL A 153 -18.64 2.20 -5.22
C VAL A 153 -19.50 1.52 -6.28
N ASP A 154 -20.77 1.93 -6.40
CA ASP A 154 -21.77 1.36 -7.32
C ASP A 154 -21.89 2.14 -8.65
N ASP A 155 -21.05 3.15 -8.88
CA ASP A 155 -21.09 3.93 -10.12
C ASP A 155 -20.89 3.03 -11.35
N SER A 156 -21.45 3.41 -12.49
CA SER A 156 -21.02 2.89 -13.79
C SER A 156 -19.83 3.71 -14.32
N VAL A 157 -19.15 3.21 -15.36
CA VAL A 157 -18.12 3.97 -16.07
C VAL A 157 -18.65 5.32 -16.56
N GLU A 158 -19.88 5.33 -17.08
CA GLU A 158 -20.53 6.53 -17.60
C GLU A 158 -20.86 7.53 -16.49
N GLN A 159 -21.28 7.05 -15.31
CA GLN A 159 -21.50 7.89 -14.13
C GLN A 159 -20.19 8.49 -13.63
N ALA A 160 -19.14 7.68 -13.45
CA ALA A 160 -17.83 8.15 -13.03
C ALA A 160 -17.26 9.20 -13.99
N ARG A 161 -17.41 9.01 -15.31
CA ARG A 161 -17.03 10.02 -16.32
C ARG A 161 -17.83 11.31 -16.19
N GLY A 162 -19.14 11.20 -15.96
CA GLY A 162 -20.02 12.36 -15.79
C GLY A 162 -19.66 13.17 -14.55
N ILE A 163 -19.33 12.50 -13.44
CA ILE A 163 -18.83 13.14 -12.22
C ILE A 163 -17.49 13.83 -12.51
N TYR A 164 -16.55 13.12 -13.14
CA TYR A 164 -15.24 13.69 -13.48
C TYR A 164 -15.38 14.95 -14.34
N GLU A 165 -16.21 14.93 -15.38
CA GLU A 165 -16.44 16.09 -16.25
C GLU A 165 -17.16 17.23 -15.53
N HIS A 166 -18.09 16.93 -14.61
CA HIS A 166 -18.77 17.92 -13.80
C HIS A 166 -17.81 18.64 -12.85
N GLU A 167 -16.97 17.90 -12.13
CA GLU A 167 -16.08 18.43 -11.10
C GLU A 167 -14.87 19.17 -11.69
N THR A 168 -14.30 18.67 -12.79
CA THR A 168 -13.09 19.25 -13.40
C THR A 168 -13.39 20.24 -14.53
N GLY A 169 -14.61 20.19 -15.10
CA GLY A 169 -14.98 20.95 -16.30
C GLY A 169 -14.40 20.40 -17.60
N HIS A 170 -13.72 19.25 -17.58
CA HIS A 170 -13.20 18.57 -18.78
C HIS A 170 -13.32 17.05 -18.67
N GLY A 171 -13.35 16.35 -19.81
CA GLY A 171 -13.45 14.89 -19.83
C GLY A 171 -12.21 14.18 -19.26
N PHE A 172 -12.40 12.95 -18.78
CA PHE A 172 -11.30 12.08 -18.33
C PHE A 172 -10.24 11.89 -19.43
N PRO A 173 -8.93 12.06 -19.14
CA PRO A 173 -7.86 11.97 -20.14
C PRO A 173 -7.85 10.60 -20.82
N GLN A 174 -7.99 10.58 -22.15
CA GLN A 174 -8.01 9.34 -22.93
C GLN A 174 -6.61 8.89 -23.40
N ASP A 175 -5.64 9.81 -23.41
CA ASP A 175 -4.26 9.49 -23.78
C ASP A 175 -3.52 8.85 -22.58
N ALA A 176 -3.02 7.63 -22.77
CA ALA A 176 -2.37 6.86 -21.72
C ALA A 176 -1.08 7.53 -21.21
N ARG A 177 -0.31 8.18 -22.10
CA ARG A 177 0.94 8.87 -21.71
C ARG A 177 0.65 10.10 -20.88
N GLU A 178 -0.40 10.83 -21.24
CA GLU A 178 -0.87 11.96 -20.44
C GLU A 178 -1.36 11.52 -19.06
N GLN A 179 -2.11 10.41 -18.96
CA GLN A 179 -2.48 9.84 -17.66
C GLN A 179 -1.23 9.54 -16.81
N LEU A 180 -0.22 8.86 -17.39
CA LEU A 180 1.02 8.53 -16.67
C LEU A 180 1.77 9.78 -16.22
N ARG A 181 1.94 10.77 -17.11
CA ARG A 181 2.63 12.03 -16.79
C ARG A 181 1.95 12.75 -15.63
N ARG A 182 0.62 12.91 -15.69
CA ARG A 182 -0.16 13.56 -14.64
C ARG A 182 -0.14 12.79 -13.32
N ALA A 183 -0.18 11.46 -13.36
CA ALA A 183 -0.05 10.61 -12.17
C ALA A 183 1.33 10.77 -11.50
N ILE A 184 2.41 10.85 -12.28
CA ILE A 184 3.77 11.10 -11.76
C ILE A 184 3.85 12.49 -11.10
N THR A 185 3.32 13.52 -11.78
CA THR A 185 3.23 14.88 -11.25
C THR A 185 2.47 14.93 -9.93
N ALA A 186 1.28 14.29 -9.86
CA ALA A 186 0.48 14.22 -8.64
C ALA A 186 1.24 13.56 -7.47
N VAL A 187 2.03 12.51 -7.75
CA VAL A 187 2.88 11.89 -6.71
C VAL A 187 3.98 12.85 -6.24
N PHE A 188 4.61 13.61 -7.13
CA PHE A 188 5.57 14.62 -6.69
C PHE A 188 4.90 15.70 -5.85
N ASP A 189 3.77 16.24 -6.29
CA ASP A 189 3.03 17.30 -5.59
C ASP A 189 2.52 16.83 -4.22
N SER A 190 2.14 15.56 -4.09
CA SER A 190 1.65 14.98 -2.84
C SER A 190 2.69 15.02 -1.71
N TRP A 191 3.99 15.07 -2.04
CA TRP A 191 5.05 15.30 -1.06
C TRP A 191 4.88 16.64 -0.32
N ASN A 192 4.33 17.66 -0.97
CA ASN A 192 4.11 18.97 -0.37
C ASN A 192 2.70 19.16 0.20
N SER A 193 1.85 18.13 0.16
CA SER A 193 0.51 18.19 0.75
C SER A 193 0.55 18.51 2.26
N SER A 194 -0.48 19.21 2.75
CA SER A 194 -0.62 19.57 4.17
C SER A 194 -0.51 18.35 5.08
N ARG A 195 -1.13 17.23 4.70
CA ARG A 195 -1.08 15.97 5.43
C ARG A 195 0.33 15.39 5.50
N ALA A 196 1.07 15.37 4.39
CA ALA A 196 2.44 14.88 4.35
C ALA A 196 3.37 15.75 5.20
N GLN A 197 3.21 17.07 5.17
CA GLN A 197 3.98 17.99 6.02
C GLN A 197 3.71 17.78 7.52
N VAL A 198 2.46 17.58 7.92
CA VAL A 198 2.10 17.27 9.32
C VAL A 198 2.77 15.98 9.77
N TYR A 199 2.66 14.92 8.95
CA TYR A 199 3.30 13.63 9.24
C TYR A 199 4.82 13.77 9.37
N ARG A 200 5.47 14.44 8.41
CA ARG A 200 6.93 14.65 8.45
C ARG A 200 7.39 15.41 9.69
N ARG A 201 6.68 16.48 10.08
CA ARG A 201 6.99 17.22 11.32
C ARG A 201 6.87 16.34 12.56
N MET A 202 5.86 15.47 12.62
CA MET A 202 5.66 14.56 13.76
C MET A 202 6.78 13.54 13.90
N TYR A 203 7.24 12.97 12.78
CA TYR A 203 8.26 11.91 12.77
C TYR A 203 9.68 12.43 12.46
N ALA A 204 9.88 13.75 12.49
CA ALA A 204 11.16 14.41 12.17
C ALA A 204 11.78 13.96 10.83
N ILE A 205 10.94 13.76 9.82
CA ILE A 205 11.37 13.41 8.45
C ILE A 205 11.77 14.71 7.72
N PRO A 206 12.98 14.80 7.15
CA PRO A 206 13.41 16.00 6.43
C PRO A 206 12.56 16.29 5.19
N ASP A 207 12.23 17.57 4.96
CA ASP A 207 11.43 18.02 3.83
C ASP A 207 12.16 17.88 2.48
N ASP A 208 13.49 17.87 2.51
CA ASP A 208 14.36 17.83 1.34
C ASP A 208 14.64 16.41 0.82
N LEU A 209 14.04 15.36 1.40
CA LEU A 209 14.21 13.99 0.88
C LEU A 209 13.55 13.80 -0.49
N GLY A 210 12.31 14.30 -0.63
CA GLY A 210 11.43 13.99 -1.77
C GLY A 210 10.85 12.58 -1.72
N THR A 211 10.11 12.22 -2.77
CA THR A 211 9.49 10.90 -2.93
C THR A 211 9.86 10.27 -4.27
N ALA A 212 10.04 8.96 -4.31
CA ALA A 212 10.22 8.22 -5.56
C ALA A 212 8.86 7.80 -6.13
N VAL A 213 8.80 7.57 -7.45
CA VAL A 213 7.60 7.07 -8.14
C VAL A 213 7.90 5.72 -8.74
N ASN A 214 7.14 4.69 -8.37
CA ASN A 214 7.29 3.35 -8.91
C ASN A 214 6.19 3.12 -9.95
N VAL A 215 6.61 2.90 -11.20
CA VAL A 215 5.73 2.53 -12.31
C VAL A 215 5.86 1.03 -12.50
N VAL A 216 4.81 0.29 -12.13
CA VAL A 216 4.82 -1.17 -12.05
C VAL A 216 3.74 -1.72 -12.99
N GLN A 217 4.04 -2.71 -13.82
CA GLN A 217 3.02 -3.38 -14.63
C GLN A 217 1.86 -3.87 -13.76
N MET A 218 0.64 -3.76 -14.26
CA MET A 218 -0.51 -4.32 -13.58
C MET A 218 -0.50 -5.85 -13.66
N VAL A 219 -0.84 -6.45 -12.51
CA VAL A 219 -1.13 -7.86 -12.36
C VAL A 219 -2.48 -7.98 -11.68
N PHE A 220 -3.33 -8.88 -12.15
CA PHE A 220 -4.73 -8.93 -11.82
C PHE A 220 -5.09 -10.18 -10.99
N GLY A 221 -5.41 -9.94 -9.72
CA GLY A 221 -5.98 -10.95 -8.82
C GLY A 221 -7.45 -11.27 -9.10
N ASN A 222 -8.05 -10.65 -10.13
CA ASN A 222 -9.46 -10.72 -10.49
C ASN A 222 -9.72 -11.16 -11.95
N LYS A 223 -8.87 -12.03 -12.50
CA LYS A 223 -9.07 -12.65 -13.83
C LYS A 223 -9.85 -13.98 -13.81
N GLY A 224 -10.33 -14.41 -12.65
CA GLY A 224 -11.03 -15.69 -12.49
C GLY A 224 -10.77 -16.33 -11.15
N ASP A 225 -11.22 -17.57 -10.99
CA ASP A 225 -11.09 -18.35 -9.76
C ASP A 225 -9.66 -18.85 -9.49
N ASP A 226 -8.80 -18.80 -10.50
CA ASP A 226 -7.36 -19.08 -10.47
C ASP A 226 -6.50 -17.82 -10.26
N SER A 227 -7.14 -16.69 -9.94
CA SER A 227 -6.50 -15.44 -9.55
C SER A 227 -6.89 -15.00 -8.15
N ALA A 228 -5.93 -14.43 -7.42
CA ALA A 228 -6.13 -13.95 -6.07
C ALA A 228 -5.19 -12.78 -5.75
N THR A 229 -5.47 -12.07 -4.67
CA THR A 229 -4.55 -11.09 -4.09
C THR A 229 -4.59 -11.20 -2.57
N GLY A 230 -3.50 -10.87 -1.91
CA GLY A 230 -3.42 -11.01 -0.47
C GLY A 230 -2.25 -10.27 0.15
N VAL A 231 -2.29 -10.24 1.47
CA VAL A 231 -1.25 -9.68 2.33
C VAL A 231 -0.86 -10.74 3.35
N CYS A 232 0.43 -10.93 3.54
CA CYS A 232 0.95 -11.97 4.41
C CYS A 232 2.17 -11.51 5.20
N PHE A 233 2.41 -12.19 6.31
CA PHE A 233 3.50 -11.91 7.23
C PHE A 233 4.28 -13.19 7.48
N THR A 234 5.61 -13.10 7.54
CA THR A 234 6.47 -14.28 7.77
C THR A 234 6.35 -14.83 9.18
N ARG A 235 5.89 -13.99 10.13
CA ARG A 235 5.50 -14.36 11.49
C ARG A 235 4.28 -13.52 11.89
N ASP A 236 3.53 -13.97 12.88
CA ASP A 236 2.36 -13.25 13.38
C ASP A 236 2.78 -11.87 13.96
N PRO A 237 2.25 -10.75 13.45
CA PRO A 237 2.66 -9.41 13.90
C PRO A 237 2.14 -9.04 15.30
N SER A 238 1.22 -9.81 15.87
CA SER A 238 0.66 -9.63 17.21
C SER A 238 1.36 -10.48 18.26
N THR A 239 1.66 -11.74 17.93
CA THR A 239 2.23 -12.71 18.89
C THR A 239 3.72 -12.98 18.66
N GLY A 240 4.21 -12.79 17.44
CA GLY A 240 5.56 -13.15 17.00
C GLY A 240 5.74 -14.64 16.71
N GLU A 241 4.66 -15.44 16.74
CA GLU A 241 4.74 -16.86 16.38
C GLU A 241 5.10 -17.03 14.90
N GLN A 242 6.07 -17.90 14.62
CA GLN A 242 6.46 -18.24 13.27
C GLN A 242 5.37 -19.11 12.63
N GLY A 243 4.91 -18.73 11.44
CA GLY A 243 3.82 -19.43 10.78
C GLY A 243 3.22 -18.63 9.64
N VAL A 244 2.20 -19.21 9.01
CA VAL A 244 1.49 -18.63 7.88
C VAL A 244 0.42 -17.68 8.42
N TYR A 245 0.78 -16.41 8.53
CA TYR A 245 -0.15 -15.36 8.95
C TYR A 245 -0.47 -14.45 7.75
N GLY A 246 -1.75 -14.20 7.50
CA GLY A 246 -2.17 -13.36 6.39
C GLY A 246 -3.58 -13.65 5.93
N GLU A 247 -4.02 -12.84 4.99
CA GLU A 247 -5.35 -12.91 4.41
C GLU A 247 -5.28 -12.76 2.89
N TYR A 248 -6.21 -13.38 2.18
CA TYR A 248 -6.31 -13.26 0.73
C TYR A 248 -7.77 -13.24 0.27
N LEU A 249 -7.99 -12.75 -0.95
CA LEU A 249 -9.27 -12.81 -1.65
C LEU A 249 -9.06 -13.39 -3.05
N VAL A 250 -9.91 -14.34 -3.41
CA VAL A 250 -10.01 -14.88 -4.77
C VAL A 250 -10.84 -13.93 -5.61
N ASN A 251 -10.43 -13.76 -6.86
CA ASN A 251 -11.08 -12.93 -7.85
C ASN A 251 -11.29 -11.50 -7.31
N ALA A 252 -10.21 -10.85 -6.87
CA ALA A 252 -10.22 -9.54 -6.20
C ALA A 252 -8.96 -8.70 -6.52
N GLN A 253 -9.00 -7.39 -6.22
CA GLN A 253 -7.81 -6.52 -6.22
C GLN A 253 -7.36 -6.20 -4.79
N GLY A 254 -6.11 -5.73 -4.64
CA GLY A 254 -5.54 -5.43 -3.32
C GLY A 254 -6.38 -4.43 -2.51
N GLU A 255 -7.06 -3.51 -3.19
CA GLU A 255 -8.00 -2.57 -2.58
C GLU A 255 -9.14 -3.29 -1.84
N ASP A 256 -9.71 -4.37 -2.42
CA ASP A 256 -10.81 -5.11 -1.80
C ASP A 256 -10.37 -5.81 -0.50
N VAL A 257 -9.09 -6.19 -0.40
CA VAL A 257 -8.50 -6.76 0.82
C VAL A 257 -8.38 -5.71 1.92
N VAL A 258 -8.00 -4.47 1.56
CA VAL A 258 -7.80 -3.37 2.52
C VAL A 258 -9.12 -2.75 2.96
N ALA A 259 -10.05 -2.52 2.02
CA ALA A 259 -11.35 -1.91 2.28
C ALA A 259 -12.28 -2.82 3.10
N GLY A 260 -12.07 -4.14 3.06
CA GLY A 260 -12.90 -5.08 3.83
C GLY A 260 -14.36 -5.13 3.36
N THR A 261 -14.64 -4.76 2.11
CA THR A 261 -15.95 -4.91 1.45
C THR A 261 -16.34 -6.37 1.32
N ARG A 262 -15.34 -7.24 1.14
CA ARG A 262 -15.46 -8.70 1.17
C ARG A 262 -14.68 -9.23 2.37
N THR A 263 -15.22 -10.25 3.04
CA THR A 263 -14.52 -10.93 4.13
C THR A 263 -13.30 -11.68 3.58
N PRO A 264 -12.08 -11.30 3.96
CA PRO A 264 -10.87 -12.01 3.53
C PRO A 264 -10.82 -13.43 4.08
N GLN A 265 -10.17 -14.34 3.35
CA GLN A 265 -9.94 -15.72 3.76
C GLN A 265 -8.55 -15.86 4.43
N PRO A 266 -8.38 -16.72 5.45
CA PRO A 266 -7.07 -17.01 6.02
C PRO A 266 -6.11 -17.55 4.97
N LEU A 267 -4.86 -17.05 4.95
CA LEU A 267 -3.85 -17.42 3.95
C LEU A 267 -3.60 -18.94 3.84
N ALA A 268 -3.74 -19.68 4.94
CA ALA A 268 -3.59 -21.13 4.94
C ALA A 268 -4.55 -21.85 3.98
N GLU A 269 -5.74 -21.30 3.72
CA GLU A 269 -6.73 -21.86 2.80
C GLU A 269 -6.32 -21.72 1.33
N LEU A 270 -5.37 -20.84 1.00
CA LEU A 270 -4.84 -20.69 -0.36
C LEU A 270 -4.23 -22.00 -0.87
N ARG A 271 -3.70 -22.83 0.03
CA ARG A 271 -3.16 -24.17 -0.28
C ARG A 271 -4.17 -25.07 -1.00
N GLU A 272 -5.46 -24.96 -0.67
CA GLU A 272 -6.50 -25.81 -1.25
C GLU A 272 -6.89 -25.36 -2.66
N ARG A 273 -6.81 -24.05 -2.92
CA ARG A 273 -7.24 -23.45 -4.19
C ARG A 273 -6.10 -23.33 -5.21
N MET A 274 -4.93 -22.89 -4.76
CA MET A 274 -3.77 -22.56 -5.59
C MET A 274 -2.51 -23.16 -4.96
N PRO A 275 -2.37 -24.50 -4.91
CA PRO A 275 -1.30 -25.17 -4.18
C PRO A 275 0.10 -24.79 -4.66
N ASP A 276 0.29 -24.61 -5.97
CA ASP A 276 1.59 -24.27 -6.55
C ASP A 276 2.01 -22.84 -6.18
N ALA A 277 1.10 -21.86 -6.32
CA ALA A 277 1.34 -20.48 -5.91
C ALA A 277 1.55 -20.36 -4.39
N TYR A 278 0.81 -21.13 -3.60
CA TYR A 278 1.00 -21.19 -2.14
C TYR A 278 2.38 -21.76 -1.76
N GLY A 279 2.82 -22.85 -2.41
CA GLY A 279 4.15 -23.42 -2.21
C GLY A 279 5.26 -22.41 -2.52
N GLN A 280 5.17 -21.77 -3.70
CA GLN A 280 6.12 -20.73 -4.11
C GLN A 280 6.11 -19.53 -3.16
N LEU A 281 4.95 -19.12 -2.65
CA LEU A 281 4.83 -18.03 -1.69
C LEU A 281 5.55 -18.37 -0.38
N LEU A 282 5.37 -19.59 0.16
CA LEU A 282 6.05 -20.00 1.40
C LEU A 282 7.57 -20.06 1.24
N GLU A 283 8.06 -20.58 0.11
CA GLU A 283 9.49 -20.58 -0.21
C GLU A 283 10.03 -19.15 -0.24
N THR A 284 9.33 -18.26 -0.95
CA THR A 284 9.71 -16.86 -1.09
C THR A 284 9.68 -16.11 0.25
N MET A 285 8.66 -16.33 1.07
CA MET A 285 8.56 -15.78 2.44
C MET A 285 9.79 -16.15 3.27
N GLY A 286 10.23 -17.41 3.20
CA GLY A 286 11.44 -17.87 3.89
C GLY A 286 12.73 -17.27 3.33
N GLU A 287 12.81 -17.03 2.02
CA GLU A 287 13.95 -16.35 1.39
C GLU A 287 14.04 -14.89 1.80
N LEU A 288 12.91 -14.17 1.79
CA LEU A 288 12.85 -12.77 2.17
C LEU A 288 13.19 -12.59 3.66
N GLU A 289 12.65 -13.43 4.56
CA GLU A 289 13.00 -13.37 5.98
C GLU A 289 14.50 -13.62 6.22
N ARG A 290 15.10 -14.57 5.47
CA ARG A 290 16.55 -14.83 5.53
C ARG A 290 17.38 -13.67 4.98
N HIS A 291 16.96 -13.09 3.86
CA HIS A 291 17.67 -12.00 3.19
C HIS A 291 17.66 -10.72 4.03
N TYR A 292 16.47 -10.27 4.43
CA TYR A 292 16.30 -9.08 5.26
C TYR A 292 16.63 -9.31 6.72
N ARG A 293 16.87 -10.58 7.10
CA ARG A 293 17.13 -11.05 8.45
C ARG A 293 16.04 -10.62 9.44
N ASP A 294 14.81 -10.36 9.00
CA ASP A 294 13.74 -9.82 9.83
C ASP A 294 12.36 -10.20 9.28
N MET A 295 11.33 -10.07 10.12
CA MET A 295 9.94 -10.37 9.78
C MET A 295 9.45 -9.46 8.66
N GLN A 296 8.90 -10.05 7.61
CA GLN A 296 8.42 -9.32 6.43
C GLN A 296 6.89 -9.24 6.39
N ASP A 297 6.41 -8.11 5.89
CA ASP A 297 5.03 -7.82 5.47
C ASP A 297 5.06 -7.77 3.94
N ILE A 298 4.33 -8.69 3.30
CA ILE A 298 4.41 -9.00 1.88
C ILE A 298 3.02 -8.87 1.24
N GLU A 299 2.95 -8.09 0.17
CA GLU A 299 1.77 -8.00 -0.69
C GLU A 299 1.99 -8.85 -1.93
N PHE A 300 1.01 -9.69 -2.29
CA PHE A 300 1.11 -10.57 -3.44
C PHE A 300 -0.18 -10.61 -4.27
N THR A 301 -0.02 -10.99 -5.53
CA THR A 301 -1.11 -11.30 -6.44
C THR A 301 -0.78 -12.59 -7.17
N VAL A 302 -1.76 -13.48 -7.28
CA VAL A 302 -1.74 -14.61 -8.20
C VAL A 302 -2.58 -14.23 -9.41
N GLU A 303 -1.98 -14.23 -10.59
CA GLU A 303 -2.69 -14.05 -11.86
C GLU A 303 -2.65 -15.38 -12.62
N GLN A 304 -3.81 -16.02 -12.77
CA GLN A 304 -3.96 -17.27 -13.53
C GLN A 304 -2.91 -18.32 -13.13
N GLY A 305 -2.81 -18.57 -11.81
CA GLY A 305 -1.85 -19.49 -11.21
C GLY A 305 -0.41 -18.98 -11.06
N HIS A 306 -0.04 -17.82 -11.61
CA HIS A 306 1.30 -17.26 -11.50
C HIS A 306 1.41 -16.29 -10.32
N LEU A 307 2.29 -16.57 -9.36
CA LEU A 307 2.54 -15.71 -8.22
C LEU A 307 3.37 -14.49 -8.62
N TYR A 308 2.97 -13.32 -8.13
CA TYR A 308 3.71 -12.07 -8.20
C TYR A 308 3.77 -11.41 -6.83
N LEU A 309 4.94 -10.89 -6.47
CA LEU A 309 5.15 -10.11 -5.24
C LEU A 309 5.21 -8.63 -5.57
N LEU A 310 4.29 -7.88 -4.99
CA LEU A 310 4.07 -6.47 -5.29
C LEU A 310 4.84 -5.54 -4.36
N GLN A 311 5.11 -6.01 -3.14
CA GLN A 311 5.81 -5.25 -2.12
C GLN A 311 6.33 -6.20 -1.04
N THR A 312 7.48 -5.87 -0.48
CA THR A 312 7.93 -6.39 0.82
C THR A 312 8.44 -5.24 1.66
N ARG A 313 8.26 -5.34 2.97
CA ARG A 313 8.87 -4.42 3.94
C ARG A 313 9.02 -5.09 5.29
N THR A 314 9.88 -4.52 6.14
CA THR A 314 9.91 -4.89 7.56
C THR A 314 8.54 -4.67 8.18
N ALA A 315 7.98 -5.74 8.72
CA ALA A 315 6.63 -5.72 9.26
C ALA A 315 6.53 -4.92 10.56
N LYS A 316 5.51 -4.06 10.63
CA LYS A 316 5.07 -3.40 11.86
C LYS A 316 4.43 -4.45 12.78
N ARG A 317 4.79 -4.42 14.06
CA ARG A 317 4.47 -5.49 15.01
C ARG A 317 4.38 -4.94 16.43
N THR A 318 3.72 -5.70 17.31
CA THR A 318 3.60 -5.35 18.73
C THR A 318 4.94 -5.52 19.44
N ALA A 319 5.11 -4.89 20.61
CA ALA A 319 6.31 -5.09 21.44
C ALA A 319 6.53 -6.58 21.82
N ALA A 320 5.45 -7.31 22.11
CA ALA A 320 5.50 -8.73 22.41
C ALA A 320 6.01 -9.55 21.20
N ALA A 321 5.47 -9.29 20.01
CA ALA A 321 5.92 -9.91 18.78
C ALA A 321 7.36 -9.56 18.45
N ALA A 322 7.79 -8.31 18.64
CA ALA A 322 9.16 -7.88 18.42
C ALA A 322 10.16 -8.67 19.28
N ILE A 323 9.89 -8.81 20.57
CA ILE A 323 10.73 -9.59 21.49
C ILE A 323 10.75 -11.06 21.08
N LYS A 324 9.58 -11.65 20.80
CA LYS A 324 9.48 -13.07 20.40
C LYS A 324 10.26 -13.34 19.12
N CYS A 325 10.06 -12.53 18.09
CA CYS A 325 10.79 -12.64 16.82
C CYS A 325 12.30 -12.50 17.03
N ALA A 326 12.76 -11.51 17.81
CA ALA A 326 14.18 -11.30 18.07
C ALA A 326 14.82 -12.50 18.80
N VAL A 327 14.14 -13.07 19.79
CA VAL A 327 14.60 -14.26 20.51
C VAL A 327 14.65 -15.48 19.60
N ASP A 328 13.59 -15.73 18.83
CA ASP A 328 13.52 -16.87 17.91
C ASP A 328 14.58 -16.77 16.82
N MET A 329 14.70 -15.62 16.14
CA MET A 329 15.69 -15.40 15.09
C MET A 329 17.13 -15.54 15.62
N THR A 330 17.37 -15.21 16.88
CA THR A 330 18.67 -15.47 17.53
C THR A 330 18.89 -16.96 17.75
N ALA A 331 17.87 -17.69 18.20
CA ALA A 331 17.95 -19.14 18.40
C ALA A 331 18.10 -19.92 17.08
N GLU A 332 17.51 -19.41 15.99
CA GLU A 332 17.64 -19.90 14.63
C GLU A 332 19.02 -19.56 14.00
N GLY A 333 19.80 -18.68 14.62
CA GLY A 333 21.09 -18.21 14.10
C GLY A 333 20.97 -17.22 12.95
N LEU A 334 19.79 -16.62 12.75
CA LEU A 334 19.56 -15.61 11.71
C LEU A 334 20.17 -14.26 12.09
N ILE A 335 20.16 -13.92 13.39
CA ILE A 335 20.71 -12.69 13.95
C ILE A 335 21.55 -12.95 15.21
N GLU A 336 22.48 -12.05 15.50
CA GLU A 336 23.27 -12.09 16.73
C GLU A 336 22.52 -11.45 17.91
N ARG A 337 22.92 -11.76 19.14
CA ARG A 337 22.27 -11.19 20.35
C ARG A 337 22.31 -9.67 20.39
N ASP A 338 23.42 -9.06 20.00
CA ASP A 338 23.56 -7.60 20.01
C ASP A 338 22.65 -6.96 18.97
N GLU A 339 22.47 -7.60 17.81
CA GLU A 339 21.53 -7.19 16.77
C GLU A 339 20.08 -7.33 17.25
N ALA A 340 19.76 -8.43 17.93
CA ALA A 340 18.44 -8.67 18.51
C ALA A 340 18.05 -7.57 19.51
N VAL A 341 18.98 -7.15 20.39
CA VAL A 341 18.75 -6.05 21.33
C VAL A 341 18.59 -4.71 20.59
N ALA A 342 19.44 -4.42 19.61
CA ALA A 342 19.42 -3.16 18.88
C ALA A 342 18.14 -2.94 18.04
N ARG A 343 17.43 -4.01 17.70
CA ARG A 343 16.18 -3.97 16.91
C ARG A 343 14.94 -3.63 17.73
N ILE A 344 15.00 -3.79 19.05
CA ILE A 344 13.87 -3.46 19.90
C ILE A 344 13.87 -1.95 20.14
N ASP A 345 12.87 -1.26 19.62
CA ASP A 345 12.67 0.14 19.90
C ASP A 345 12.29 0.31 21.38
N PRO A 346 13.07 1.05 22.19
CA PRO A 346 12.77 1.26 23.60
C PRO A 346 11.39 1.85 23.85
N THR A 347 10.88 2.69 22.94
CA THR A 347 9.56 3.32 23.07
C THR A 347 8.42 2.31 22.90
N GLN A 348 8.64 1.23 22.16
CA GLN A 348 7.64 0.16 22.03
C GLN A 348 7.47 -0.62 23.33
N LEU A 349 8.48 -0.68 24.19
CA LEU A 349 8.38 -1.40 25.47
C LEU A 349 7.33 -0.78 26.40
N ASP A 350 7.03 0.51 26.25
CA ASP A 350 5.96 1.19 27.00
C ASP A 350 4.59 0.54 26.74
N GLN A 351 4.38 -0.05 25.56
CA GLN A 351 3.16 -0.80 25.23
C GLN A 351 2.94 -1.99 26.16
N LEU A 352 4.01 -2.62 26.67
CA LEU A 352 3.90 -3.71 27.64
C LEU A 352 3.41 -3.22 29.01
N LEU A 353 3.55 -1.92 29.26
CA LEU A 353 3.09 -1.24 30.47
C LEU A 353 1.71 -0.60 30.29
N HIS A 354 1.11 -0.69 29.09
CA HIS A 354 -0.22 -0.14 28.86
C HIS A 354 -1.27 -0.80 29.76
N PRO A 355 -2.28 -0.04 30.21
CA PRO A 355 -3.39 -0.58 30.96
C PRO A 355 -4.03 -1.77 30.23
N ARG A 356 -4.41 -2.78 31.00
CA ARG A 356 -5.19 -3.92 30.51
C ARG A 356 -6.53 -3.94 31.25
N LEU A 357 -7.56 -4.45 30.59
CA LEU A 357 -8.78 -4.80 31.29
C LEU A 357 -8.46 -5.91 32.29
N ASP A 358 -9.02 -5.78 33.49
CA ASP A 358 -8.96 -6.84 34.50
C ASP A 358 -9.68 -8.09 33.92
N PRO A 359 -9.00 -9.23 33.78
CA PRO A 359 -9.58 -10.44 33.20
C PRO A 359 -10.75 -10.99 34.03
N ASP A 360 -10.85 -10.62 35.30
CA ASP A 360 -11.93 -11.02 36.21
C ASP A 360 -13.06 -9.98 36.27
N ALA A 361 -12.92 -8.82 35.61
CA ALA A 361 -13.97 -7.80 35.60
C ALA A 361 -15.18 -8.24 34.78
N GLN A 362 -16.37 -7.94 35.31
CA GLN A 362 -17.63 -8.11 34.59
C GLN A 362 -18.01 -6.80 33.91
N PHE A 363 -18.20 -6.86 32.60
CA PHE A 363 -18.63 -5.72 31.79
C PHE A 363 -19.70 -6.16 30.80
N GLU A 364 -20.57 -5.21 30.43
CA GLU A 364 -21.55 -5.41 29.37
C GLU A 364 -20.85 -5.33 28.01
N VAL A 365 -20.90 -6.42 27.25
CA VAL A 365 -20.34 -6.46 25.90
C VAL A 365 -21.41 -5.99 24.93
N ALA A 366 -21.26 -4.76 24.42
CA ALA A 366 -22.15 -4.22 23.41
C ALA A 366 -21.90 -4.78 22.00
N ALA A 367 -20.63 -5.05 21.68
CA ALA A 367 -20.20 -5.57 20.38
C ALA A 367 -18.84 -6.28 20.48
N GLN A 368 -18.50 -7.07 19.47
CA GLN A 368 -17.21 -7.72 19.32
C GLN A 368 -16.72 -7.55 17.87
N GLY A 369 -15.45 -7.18 17.71
CA GLY A 369 -14.79 -7.01 16.41
C GLY A 369 -13.47 -7.76 16.33
N LEU A 370 -12.68 -7.45 15.30
CA LEU A 370 -11.34 -7.99 15.12
C LEU A 370 -10.35 -7.30 16.08
N ASN A 371 -9.44 -8.07 16.67
CA ASN A 371 -8.37 -7.53 17.52
C ASN A 371 -7.23 -6.97 16.66
N ALA A 372 -7.47 -5.83 16.03
CA ALA A 372 -6.55 -5.20 15.08
C ALA A 372 -5.22 -4.75 15.72
N SER A 373 -5.28 -4.20 16.94
CA SER A 373 -4.15 -3.73 17.73
C SER A 373 -4.43 -3.97 19.21
N PRO A 374 -3.49 -4.53 19.99
CA PRO A 374 -3.74 -4.87 21.38
C PRO A 374 -3.69 -3.64 22.29
N GLY A 375 -4.66 -3.51 23.19
CA GLY A 375 -4.69 -2.46 24.20
C GLY A 375 -6.02 -2.39 24.95
N ALA A 376 -6.07 -1.62 26.03
CA ALA A 376 -7.32 -1.22 26.65
C ALA A 376 -7.46 0.30 26.57
N ALA A 377 -8.53 0.76 25.93
CA ALA A 377 -8.85 2.17 25.76
C ALA A 377 -10.17 2.52 26.46
N CYS A 378 -10.21 3.70 27.09
CA CYS A 378 -11.42 4.24 27.69
C CYS A 378 -11.51 5.73 27.38
N GLY A 379 -12.69 6.20 26.99
CA GLY A 379 -12.90 7.59 26.62
C GLY A 379 -14.31 7.86 26.12
N LYS A 380 -14.62 9.12 25.84
CA LYS A 380 -15.90 9.53 25.24
C LYS A 380 -15.89 9.30 23.73
N ILE A 381 -17.02 8.88 23.18
CA ILE A 381 -17.18 8.69 21.75
C ILE A 381 -17.12 10.04 21.02
N VAL A 382 -16.33 10.09 19.95
CA VAL A 382 -16.28 11.15 18.94
C VAL A 382 -16.39 10.50 17.55
N LEU A 383 -17.01 11.19 16.59
CA LEU A 383 -17.40 10.60 15.30
C LEU A 383 -16.60 11.12 14.10
N ASP A 384 -15.70 12.07 14.34
CA ASP A 384 -14.86 12.71 13.34
C ASP A 384 -13.47 13.02 13.91
N ALA A 385 -12.47 13.05 13.03
CA ALA A 385 -11.06 13.22 13.40
C ALA A 385 -10.76 14.62 13.95
N ASP A 386 -11.42 15.66 13.46
CA ASP A 386 -11.24 17.04 13.91
C ASP A 386 -11.65 17.20 15.39
N THR A 387 -12.83 16.68 15.74
CA THR A 387 -13.32 16.68 17.13
C THR A 387 -12.44 15.82 18.02
N ALA A 388 -11.94 14.69 17.52
CA ALA A 388 -10.98 13.87 18.25
C ALA A 388 -9.69 14.63 18.54
N GLU A 389 -9.20 15.40 17.56
CA GLU A 389 -8.00 16.21 17.72
C GLU A 389 -8.20 17.35 18.72
N GLU A 390 -9.28 18.13 18.56
CA GLU A 390 -9.60 19.25 19.44
C GLU A 390 -9.73 18.81 20.90
N ARG A 391 -10.54 17.78 21.16
CA ARG A 391 -10.81 17.29 22.52
C ARG A 391 -9.61 16.56 23.12
N GLY A 392 -8.90 15.77 22.32
CA GLY A 392 -7.69 15.10 22.79
C GLY A 392 -6.57 16.08 23.15
N LYS A 393 -6.38 17.16 22.36
CA LYS A 393 -5.46 18.27 22.72
C LYS A 393 -5.89 19.01 23.99
N ALA A 394 -7.19 19.07 24.27
CA ALA A 394 -7.72 19.60 25.53
C ALA A 394 -7.54 18.65 26.73
N GLY A 395 -6.95 17.46 26.52
CA GLY A 395 -6.68 16.45 27.57
C GLY A 395 -7.87 15.55 27.88
N GLU A 396 -8.92 15.56 27.05
CA GLU A 396 -10.07 14.67 27.22
C GLU A 396 -9.79 13.30 26.61
N PRO A 397 -9.99 12.18 27.35
CA PRO A 397 -9.87 10.85 26.78
C PRO A 397 -11.04 10.59 25.83
N VAL A 398 -10.74 10.35 24.55
CA VAL A 398 -11.73 10.10 23.50
C VAL A 398 -11.51 8.78 22.77
N ILE A 399 -12.59 8.18 22.29
CA ILE A 399 -12.60 7.01 21.41
C ILE A 399 -13.13 7.45 20.06
N LEU A 400 -12.31 7.34 19.02
CA LEU A 400 -12.69 7.69 17.65
C LEU A 400 -13.50 6.54 17.05
N VAL A 401 -14.75 6.81 16.70
CA VAL A 401 -15.64 5.84 16.06
C VAL A 401 -15.91 6.27 14.63
N ARG A 402 -15.55 5.43 13.67
CA ARG A 402 -15.68 5.72 12.24
C ARG A 402 -16.29 4.54 11.49
N TRP A 403 -16.82 4.80 10.30
CA TRP A 403 -17.20 3.72 9.39
C TRP A 403 -15.96 2.91 8.99
N GLU A 404 -14.99 3.62 8.44
CA GLU A 404 -13.59 3.26 8.22
C GLU A 404 -12.74 4.51 8.45
N THR A 405 -11.43 4.35 8.62
CA THR A 405 -10.52 5.51 8.72
C THR A 405 -9.79 5.72 7.41
N THR A 406 -9.59 6.97 7.01
CA THR A 406 -8.76 7.33 5.85
C THR A 406 -7.45 7.99 6.31
N PRO A 407 -6.50 8.24 5.40
CA PRO A 407 -5.28 8.99 5.71
C PRO A 407 -5.54 10.39 6.27
N ASP A 408 -6.68 10.99 5.91
CA ASP A 408 -7.06 12.31 6.38
C ASP A 408 -7.49 12.30 7.85
N ASP A 409 -7.82 11.13 8.43
CA ASP A 409 -8.18 11.02 9.85
C ASP A 409 -6.95 11.01 10.79
N ILE A 410 -5.71 11.07 10.25
CA ILE A 410 -4.48 10.82 11.00
C ILE A 410 -4.32 11.67 12.26
N HIS A 411 -4.68 12.96 12.21
CA HIS A 411 -4.62 13.87 13.37
C HIS A 411 -5.57 13.43 14.49
N GLY A 412 -6.74 12.91 14.14
CA GLY A 412 -7.69 12.34 15.10
C GLY A 412 -7.21 11.04 15.71
N LEU A 413 -6.68 10.11 14.89
CA LEU A 413 -6.10 8.84 15.39
C LEU A 413 -4.95 9.09 16.39
N ILE A 414 -4.13 10.11 16.15
CA ILE A 414 -3.03 10.50 17.03
C ILE A 414 -3.52 10.98 18.40
N GLN A 415 -4.70 11.59 18.49
CA GLN A 415 -5.20 12.13 19.75
C GLN A 415 -6.16 11.17 20.49
N ALA A 416 -6.80 10.24 19.79
CA ALA A 416 -7.71 9.26 20.39
C ALA A 416 -7.00 8.23 21.29
N GLN A 417 -7.67 7.77 22.35
CA GLN A 417 -7.17 6.69 23.21
C GLN A 417 -7.35 5.30 22.57
N GLY A 418 -8.33 5.18 21.67
CA GLY A 418 -8.60 3.97 20.90
C GLY A 418 -9.49 4.28 19.70
N VAL A 419 -9.53 3.37 18.74
CA VAL A 419 -10.29 3.50 17.49
C VAL A 419 -11.23 2.31 17.34
N LEU A 420 -12.47 2.57 16.97
CA LEU A 420 -13.47 1.55 16.63
C LEU A 420 -13.99 1.83 15.22
N THR A 421 -13.84 0.86 14.33
CA THR A 421 -14.38 0.93 12.97
C THR A 421 -15.52 -0.06 12.76
N ALA A 422 -16.48 0.31 11.90
CA ALA A 422 -17.56 -0.58 11.50
C ALA A 422 -17.10 -1.61 10.45
N HIS A 423 -16.17 -1.23 9.59
CA HIS A 423 -15.59 -2.05 8.52
C HIS A 423 -14.06 -2.10 8.59
N GLY A 424 -13.47 -3.04 7.85
CA GLY A 424 -12.02 -3.24 7.71
C GLY A 424 -11.48 -4.51 8.38
N GLY A 425 -10.48 -5.14 7.75
CA GLY A 425 -9.80 -6.33 8.24
C GLY A 425 -8.57 -6.04 9.12
N MET A 426 -7.78 -7.08 9.40
CA MET A 426 -6.51 -6.96 10.13
C MET A 426 -5.48 -6.09 9.39
N THR A 427 -5.68 -5.86 8.09
CA THR A 427 -4.81 -5.08 7.19
C THR A 427 -5.39 -3.72 6.81
N SER A 428 -6.54 -3.32 7.37
CA SER A 428 -7.16 -2.02 7.14
C SER A 428 -6.28 -0.85 7.59
N HIS A 429 -6.57 0.36 7.08
CA HIS A 429 -5.85 1.58 7.46
C HIS A 429 -5.78 1.77 8.99
N ALA A 430 -6.93 1.66 9.67
CA ALA A 430 -7.01 1.78 11.13
C ALA A 430 -6.10 0.76 11.82
N ALA A 431 -6.13 -0.50 11.38
CA ALA A 431 -5.37 -1.58 11.98
C ALA A 431 -3.86 -1.39 11.84
N VAL A 432 -3.39 -1.02 10.63
CA VAL A 432 -1.96 -0.81 10.35
C VAL A 432 -1.42 0.40 11.11
N VAL A 433 -2.16 1.51 11.12
CA VAL A 433 -1.75 2.74 11.80
C VAL A 433 -1.78 2.56 13.32
N ALA A 434 -2.84 1.95 13.88
CA ALA A 434 -2.96 1.71 15.32
C ALA A 434 -1.83 0.81 15.86
N ARG A 435 -1.49 -0.28 15.15
CA ARG A 435 -0.34 -1.13 15.52
C ARG A 435 0.98 -0.37 15.50
N GLY A 436 1.17 0.51 14.51
CA GLY A 436 2.34 1.37 14.42
C GLY A 436 2.47 2.34 15.60
N MET A 437 1.34 2.84 16.11
CA MET A 437 1.25 3.76 17.25
C MET A 437 1.20 3.06 18.61
N GLY A 438 0.91 1.75 18.66
CA GLY A 438 0.68 1.01 19.90
C GLY A 438 -0.61 1.38 20.61
N LYS A 439 -1.66 1.72 19.85
CA LYS A 439 -2.98 2.11 20.37
C LYS A 439 -4.03 1.04 20.21
#